data_AF-A0A1G3UGM5-F1
#
_entry.id   AF-A0A1G3UGM5-F1
#
_cell.length_a   1.000
_cell.length_b   1.000
_cell.length_c   1.000
_cell.angle_alpha   90.00
_cell.angle_beta   90.00
_cell.angle_gamma   90.00
#
_symmetry.space_group_name_H-M   'P 1'
#
loop_
_entity.id
_entity.type
_entity.pdbx_description
1 polymer ?
#
loop_
_entity_poly.entity_id
_entity_poly.type
_entity_poly.pdbx_seq_one_letter_code
_entity_poly.pdbx_strand_id
1 'polypeptide(L)'
;MKKISAVLASVAIAVLFWYLAGAVFVLKGSNDDISKLQCVSYAPFSKDESPLSSQNFVASKERVREDLALLSKYTNCIRTYSTIGLEELPNIAREFNMKMLMGAWVSSDRVLTQKELNTLIKLARENQDIVKAVIVGNEVLLRGDTTEAKLLEYIKYVKAALPNTQVTYADVWEFWLKHPKIRETTDFVTIHILPYWEDEPMNIQRAIKHLANIRVEVERILGDKNILIGETGWPSEGRAREDAHPSKINQAIYLREFVKLAQEKKWNYNIIEAFDQPWKRINEGAVGGFWGIFDKNRVDKNVFNKDVSNFPNYNLLALSSILLIFAFSFILKGVKIETKKLSVFSALNLIYAVLFTLQIEQYSVTTISYKELIWAIFVLVVHLLIYYYMLYFIAKEKQSELLGKNGLRTLFYLSFLSLLIANTALAFDGRYRNFEVYIFAISAISFLYFYSAKALHVNSEKFEKASFLIIILSSIAIFINETYLNIFSNIWILISLGFAFILYKESKQVSFLELKNFIFYTLLSIVIFSLIKYAILRNANLISECGSDSKMLLCTIREQLGAMIHFNFFGIAALLSTITALILNRQLVSHIALFLSMGALIMLNSYVGSFVFIASVYLVLKESNKKAA
;
A
#
# COMPACT_ATOMS: atom_id res chain seq x y z
N MET A 1 -44.20 8.18 15.65
CA MET A 1 -44.34 7.19 14.56
C MET A 1 -43.45 7.48 13.37
N LYS A 2 -43.66 8.55 12.57
CA LYS A 2 -42.86 8.83 11.34
C LYS A 2 -41.33 8.76 11.51
N LYS A 3 -40.77 9.37 12.57
CA LYS A 3 -39.32 9.30 12.86
C LYS A 3 -38.82 7.87 13.11
N ILE A 4 -39.57 7.10 13.91
CA ILE A 4 -39.24 5.72 14.23
C ILE A 4 -39.26 4.87 12.95
N SER A 5 -40.31 5.02 12.14
CA SER A 5 -40.41 4.33 10.84
C SER A 5 -39.23 4.66 9.92
N ALA A 6 -38.78 5.92 9.87
CA ALA A 6 -37.64 6.32 9.05
C ALA A 6 -36.32 5.71 9.54
N VAL A 7 -36.10 5.66 10.86
CA VAL A 7 -34.92 5.00 11.46
C VAL A 7 -34.93 3.50 11.16
N LEU A 8 -36.07 2.83 11.33
CA LEU A 8 -36.20 1.40 11.03
C LEU A 8 -35.98 1.11 9.55
N ALA A 9 -36.42 1.99 8.65
CA ALA A 9 -36.13 1.87 7.22
C ALA A 9 -34.62 2.00 6.93
N SER A 10 -33.93 2.98 7.53
CA SER A 10 -32.47 3.09 7.41
C SER A 10 -31.75 1.83 7.91
N VAL A 11 -32.18 1.28 9.05
CA VAL A 11 -31.64 0.02 9.59
C VAL A 11 -31.86 -1.14 8.62
N ALA A 12 -33.06 -1.30 8.08
CA ALA A 12 -33.37 -2.36 7.12
C ALA A 12 -32.50 -2.25 5.85
N ILE A 13 -32.29 -1.03 5.34
CA ILE A 13 -31.43 -0.81 4.17
C ILE A 13 -29.96 -1.09 4.51
N ALA A 14 -29.47 -0.70 5.69
CA ALA A 14 -28.10 -1.02 6.12
C ALA A 14 -27.88 -2.54 6.22
N VAL A 15 -28.83 -3.26 6.82
CA VAL A 15 -28.80 -4.73 6.90
C VAL A 15 -28.78 -5.34 5.49
N LEU A 16 -29.66 -4.87 4.60
CA LEU A 16 -29.73 -5.34 3.23
C LEU A 16 -28.41 -5.07 2.48
N PHE A 17 -27.85 -3.88 2.61
CA PHE A 17 -26.57 -3.52 1.99
C PHE A 17 -25.45 -4.49 2.39
N TRP A 18 -25.26 -4.71 3.69
CA TRP A 18 -24.22 -5.60 4.19
C TRP A 18 -24.49 -7.08 3.88
N TYR A 19 -25.75 -7.50 3.92
CA TYR A 19 -26.14 -8.84 3.49
C TYR A 19 -25.83 -9.08 2.01
N LEU A 20 -26.17 -8.12 1.14
CA LEU A 20 -25.84 -8.21 -0.28
C LEU A 20 -24.31 -8.27 -0.49
N ALA A 21 -23.56 -7.38 0.15
CA ALA A 21 -22.11 -7.31 0.03
C ALA A 21 -21.39 -8.55 0.58
N GLY A 22 -21.91 -9.14 1.65
CA GLY A 22 -21.24 -10.20 2.39
C GLY A 22 -21.68 -11.62 2.04
N ALA A 23 -22.94 -11.81 1.66
CA ALA A 23 -23.56 -13.13 1.47
C ALA A 23 -24.07 -13.39 0.04
N VAL A 24 -24.42 -12.34 -0.72
CA VAL A 24 -24.97 -12.49 -2.08
C VAL A 24 -23.90 -12.29 -3.15
N PHE A 25 -23.14 -11.19 -3.08
CA PHE A 25 -22.05 -10.89 -4.01
C PHE A 25 -20.76 -11.60 -3.59
N VAL A 26 -20.82 -12.93 -3.59
CA VAL A 26 -19.72 -13.83 -3.27
C VAL A 26 -19.30 -14.63 -4.50
N LEU A 27 -18.03 -14.98 -4.58
CA LEU A 27 -17.57 -15.97 -5.55
C LEU A 27 -18.02 -17.34 -5.04
N LYS A 28 -18.83 -18.06 -5.82
CA LYS A 28 -19.27 -19.40 -5.44
C LYS A 28 -18.12 -20.40 -5.47
N GLY A 29 -18.18 -21.37 -4.57
CA GLY A 29 -17.28 -22.52 -4.57
C GLY A 29 -17.36 -23.28 -5.90
N SER A 30 -16.25 -23.94 -6.25
CA SER A 30 -16.27 -24.95 -7.32
C SER A 30 -16.30 -26.33 -6.67
N ASN A 31 -17.05 -27.25 -7.29
CA ASN A 31 -17.02 -28.67 -6.94
C ASN A 31 -15.82 -29.40 -7.58
N ASP A 32 -14.97 -28.68 -8.32
CA ASP A 32 -13.76 -29.25 -8.88
C ASP A 32 -12.78 -29.59 -7.74
N ASP A 33 -12.43 -30.86 -7.61
CA ASP A 33 -11.31 -31.28 -6.75
C ASP A 33 -10.02 -30.73 -7.35
N ILE A 34 -9.57 -29.58 -6.85
CA ILE A 34 -8.24 -29.06 -7.20
C ILE A 34 -7.20 -30.04 -6.65
N SER A 35 -6.50 -30.73 -7.55
CA SER A 35 -5.33 -31.52 -7.19
C SER A 35 -4.34 -30.67 -6.39
N LYS A 36 -3.59 -31.26 -5.47
CA LYS A 36 -2.55 -30.55 -4.71
C LYS A 36 -1.71 -29.63 -5.61
N LEU A 37 -1.44 -28.42 -5.13
CA LEU A 37 -0.57 -27.46 -5.78
C LEU A 37 0.82 -28.06 -5.99
N GLN A 38 1.50 -27.63 -7.06
CA GLN A 38 2.83 -28.15 -7.38
C GLN A 38 3.90 -27.78 -6.36
N CYS A 39 3.97 -26.49 -5.98
CA CYS A 39 4.82 -25.92 -4.94
C CYS A 39 4.19 -24.60 -4.43
N VAL A 40 4.53 -24.19 -3.19
CA VAL A 40 4.11 -22.91 -2.60
C VAL A 40 5.30 -22.25 -1.91
N SER A 41 5.46 -20.93 -2.05
CA SER A 41 6.46 -20.15 -1.32
C SER A 41 6.19 -20.20 0.19
N TYR A 42 7.20 -20.56 0.97
CA TYR A 42 7.13 -20.67 2.42
C TYR A 42 8.26 -19.89 3.10
N ALA A 43 7.86 -19.00 4.01
CA ALA A 43 8.76 -18.29 4.91
C ALA A 43 8.23 -18.49 6.35
N PRO A 44 9.00 -19.10 7.27
CA PRO A 44 8.52 -19.55 8.58
C PRO A 44 8.41 -18.45 9.64
N PHE A 45 8.16 -17.21 9.23
CA PHE A 45 8.00 -16.08 10.15
C PHE A 45 6.65 -16.14 10.86
N SER A 46 6.64 -15.80 12.14
CA SER A 46 5.40 -15.48 12.84
C SER A 46 4.85 -14.13 12.34
N LYS A 47 3.62 -13.78 12.75
CA LYS A 47 3.02 -12.47 12.43
C LYS A 47 3.81 -11.27 13.02
N ASP A 48 4.66 -11.52 14.01
CA ASP A 48 5.43 -10.52 14.75
C ASP A 48 6.95 -10.58 14.43
N GLU A 49 7.37 -11.50 13.56
CA GLU A 49 8.75 -11.67 13.13
C GLU A 49 8.97 -11.10 11.71
N SER A 50 10.22 -10.74 11.42
CA SER A 50 10.61 -10.17 10.12
C SER A 50 12.08 -10.45 9.81
N PRO A 51 12.45 -10.67 8.54
CA PRO A 51 13.84 -10.69 8.11
C PRO A 51 14.52 -9.32 8.26
N LEU A 52 13.75 -8.23 8.34
CA LEU A 52 14.27 -6.86 8.43
C LEU A 52 14.80 -6.52 9.83
N SER A 53 14.31 -7.19 10.89
CA SER A 53 14.67 -6.90 12.29
C SER A 53 15.46 -8.03 12.97
N SER A 54 15.54 -9.20 12.35
CA SER A 54 16.06 -10.42 12.98
C SER A 54 17.42 -10.81 12.38
N GLN A 55 18.50 -10.15 12.81
CA GLN A 55 19.86 -10.39 12.27
C GLN A 55 20.38 -11.82 12.48
N ASN A 56 19.72 -12.64 13.33
CA ASN A 56 20.03 -14.06 13.55
C ASN A 56 18.76 -14.90 13.69
N PHE A 57 17.80 -14.71 12.79
CA PHE A 57 16.59 -15.53 12.78
C PHE A 57 16.91 -17.02 12.68
N VAL A 58 16.29 -17.83 13.52
CA VAL A 58 16.28 -19.29 13.43
C VAL A 58 14.82 -19.73 13.54
N ALA A 59 14.34 -20.48 12.56
CA ALA A 59 12.96 -20.93 12.54
C ALA A 59 12.68 -21.91 13.69
N SER A 60 11.57 -21.71 14.41
CA SER A 60 11.09 -22.66 15.41
C SER A 60 10.73 -23.99 14.73
N LYS A 61 11.34 -25.09 15.19
CA LYS A 61 11.10 -26.44 14.65
C LYS A 61 9.65 -26.86 14.81
N GLU A 62 9.05 -26.54 15.95
CA GLU A 62 7.66 -26.85 16.28
C GLU A 62 6.71 -26.13 15.33
N ARG A 63 6.89 -24.82 15.15
CA ARG A 63 6.09 -24.02 14.21
C ARG A 63 6.24 -24.52 12.77
N VAL A 64 7.47 -24.82 12.36
CA VAL A 64 7.72 -25.37 11.01
C VAL A 64 6.99 -26.70 10.85
N ARG A 65 7.00 -27.59 11.85
CA ARG A 65 6.21 -28.84 11.80
C ARG A 65 4.72 -28.57 11.68
N GLU A 66 4.17 -27.63 12.45
CA GLU A 66 2.75 -27.27 12.38
C GLU A 66 2.37 -26.69 11.02
N ASP A 67 3.18 -25.75 10.51
CA ASP A 67 2.99 -25.13 9.21
C ASP A 67 3.08 -26.21 8.09
N LEU A 68 4.08 -27.09 8.09
CA LEU A 68 4.21 -28.14 7.08
C LEU A 68 3.14 -29.23 7.20
N ALA A 69 2.69 -29.58 8.41
CA ALA A 69 1.54 -30.46 8.61
C ALA A 69 0.28 -29.89 7.94
N LEU A 70 0.06 -28.58 8.09
CA LEU A 70 -1.04 -27.88 7.42
C LEU A 70 -0.85 -27.86 5.90
N LEU A 71 0.32 -27.43 5.41
CA LEU A 71 0.61 -27.30 3.98
C LEU A 71 0.60 -28.64 3.24
N SER A 72 0.97 -29.74 3.90
CA SER A 72 0.97 -31.09 3.31
C SER A 72 -0.40 -31.51 2.77
N LYS A 73 -1.48 -30.89 3.23
CA LYS A 73 -2.85 -31.13 2.73
C LYS A 73 -3.07 -30.48 1.36
N TYR A 74 -2.35 -29.40 1.04
CA TYR A 74 -2.55 -28.56 -0.14
C TYR A 74 -1.43 -28.68 -1.17
N THR A 75 -0.21 -29.04 -0.77
CA THR A 75 0.96 -29.18 -1.64
C THR A 75 1.88 -30.29 -1.13
N ASN A 76 2.67 -30.87 -2.04
CA ASN A 76 3.77 -31.77 -1.67
C ASN A 76 5.14 -31.10 -1.85
N CYS A 77 5.18 -29.76 -1.95
CA CYS A 77 6.41 -29.02 -2.17
C CYS A 77 6.35 -27.60 -1.62
N ILE A 78 7.47 -27.14 -1.10
CA ILE A 78 7.69 -25.75 -0.67
C ILE A 78 8.87 -25.12 -1.40
N ARG A 79 8.82 -23.79 -1.58
CA ARG A 79 9.95 -22.97 -2.02
C ARG A 79 10.42 -22.06 -0.90
N THR A 80 11.73 -21.95 -0.68
CA THR A 80 12.33 -20.98 0.25
C THR A 80 13.15 -19.91 -0.47
N TYR A 81 13.37 -18.78 0.20
CA TYR A 81 14.12 -17.63 -0.32
C TYR A 81 15.55 -17.52 0.22
N SER A 82 15.78 -18.10 1.39
CA SER A 82 17.03 -18.11 2.13
C SER A 82 17.25 -19.51 2.69
N THR A 83 18.49 -19.82 3.06
CA THR A 83 18.87 -21.07 3.72
C THR A 83 19.35 -20.86 5.16
N ILE A 84 19.84 -19.67 5.48
CA ILE A 84 20.33 -19.35 6.83
C ILE A 84 19.15 -19.30 7.80
N GLY A 85 19.30 -20.00 8.94
CA GLY A 85 18.26 -20.10 9.95
C GLY A 85 17.16 -21.11 9.63
N LEU A 86 17.23 -21.77 8.46
CA LEU A 86 16.29 -22.77 7.96
C LEU A 86 16.93 -24.15 7.81
N GLU A 87 18.08 -24.40 8.45
CA GLU A 87 18.89 -25.61 8.25
C GLU A 87 18.16 -26.91 8.62
N GLU A 88 17.17 -26.83 9.51
CA GLU A 88 16.36 -27.96 9.98
C GLU A 88 15.12 -28.22 9.12
N LEU A 89 14.77 -27.28 8.23
CA LEU A 89 13.59 -27.37 7.39
C LEU A 89 13.58 -28.62 6.48
N PRO A 90 14.69 -29.04 5.84
CA PRO A 90 14.71 -30.27 5.05
C PRO A 90 14.34 -31.52 5.85
N ASN A 91 14.78 -31.64 7.11
CA ASN A 91 14.43 -32.77 7.96
C ASN A 91 12.94 -32.80 8.25
N ILE A 92 12.36 -31.65 8.59
CA ILE A 92 10.93 -31.54 8.89
C ILE A 92 10.09 -31.74 7.62
N ALA A 93 10.52 -31.24 6.46
CA ALA A 93 9.84 -31.46 5.18
C ALA A 93 9.74 -32.94 4.82
N ARG A 94 10.79 -33.72 5.13
CA ARG A 94 10.81 -35.18 4.95
C ARG A 94 9.76 -35.90 5.81
N GLU A 95 9.50 -35.44 7.03
CA GLU A 95 8.44 -35.98 7.90
C GLU A 95 7.05 -35.94 7.23
N PHE A 96 6.82 -34.97 6.35
CA PHE A 96 5.56 -34.77 5.62
C PHE A 96 5.60 -35.19 4.14
N ASN A 97 6.64 -35.93 3.71
CA ASN A 97 6.86 -36.32 2.31
C ASN A 97 6.89 -35.13 1.33
N MET A 98 7.35 -33.96 1.79
CA MET A 98 7.43 -32.76 0.97
C MET A 98 8.78 -32.63 0.27
N LYS A 99 8.75 -32.13 -0.96
CA LYS A 99 9.94 -31.75 -1.73
C LYS A 99 10.25 -30.26 -1.56
N MET A 100 11.45 -29.84 -1.94
CA MET A 100 11.90 -28.45 -1.77
C MET A 100 12.51 -27.85 -3.03
N LEU A 101 12.14 -26.60 -3.31
CA LEU A 101 12.91 -25.66 -4.13
C LEU A 101 13.68 -24.75 -3.17
N MET A 102 14.98 -24.96 -3.01
CA MET A 102 15.77 -24.25 -1.99
C MET A 102 16.41 -23.00 -2.57
N GLY A 103 16.14 -21.83 -1.99
CA GLY A 103 16.72 -20.55 -2.41
C GLY A 103 17.86 -20.09 -1.51
N ALA A 104 18.93 -19.55 -2.10
CA ALA A 104 19.93 -18.74 -1.41
C ALA A 104 19.67 -17.25 -1.68
N TRP A 105 19.61 -16.45 -0.62
CA TRP A 105 19.45 -15.00 -0.77
C TRP A 105 20.76 -14.35 -1.23
N VAL A 106 20.74 -13.70 -2.38
CA VAL A 106 21.88 -12.94 -2.92
C VAL A 106 21.56 -11.46 -2.72
N SER A 107 22.45 -10.76 -2.01
CA SER A 107 22.31 -9.33 -1.69
C SER A 107 23.58 -8.56 -2.05
N SER A 108 23.57 -7.25 -1.83
CA SER A 108 24.76 -6.41 -1.97
C SER A 108 25.86 -6.73 -0.95
N ASP A 109 25.52 -7.37 0.18
CA ASP A 109 26.49 -7.91 1.13
C ASP A 109 27.08 -9.22 0.60
N ARG A 110 28.34 -9.15 0.15
CA ARG A 110 29.06 -10.30 -0.42
C ARG A 110 29.39 -11.37 0.63
N VAL A 111 29.60 -10.99 1.89
CA VAL A 111 29.94 -11.94 2.97
C VAL A 111 28.69 -12.76 3.32
N LEU A 112 27.56 -12.07 3.52
CA LEU A 112 26.28 -12.74 3.77
C LEU A 112 25.87 -13.61 2.58
N THR A 113 26.01 -13.10 1.35
CA THR A 113 25.74 -13.87 0.13
C THR A 113 26.58 -15.14 0.08
N GLN A 114 27.88 -15.07 0.35
CA GLN A 114 28.73 -16.28 0.35
C GLN A 114 28.29 -17.30 1.42
N LYS A 115 27.85 -16.82 2.59
CA LYS A 115 27.32 -17.68 3.66
C LYS A 115 26.03 -18.40 3.23
N GLU A 116 25.12 -17.71 2.54
CA GLU A 116 23.91 -18.29 1.96
C GLU A 116 24.25 -19.37 0.93
N LEU A 117 25.15 -19.09 -0.02
CA LEU A 117 25.55 -20.06 -1.05
C LEU A 117 26.19 -21.32 -0.44
N ASN A 118 27.08 -21.15 0.54
CA ASN A 118 27.73 -22.28 1.20
C ASN A 118 26.72 -23.15 1.98
N THR A 119 25.76 -22.51 2.64
CA THR A 119 24.71 -23.19 3.40
C THR A 119 23.78 -23.95 2.47
N LEU A 120 23.35 -23.33 1.36
CA LEU A 120 22.58 -23.96 0.30
C LEU A 120 23.28 -25.20 -0.27
N ILE A 121 24.57 -25.09 -0.63
CA ILE A 121 25.36 -26.22 -1.16
C ILE A 121 25.40 -27.37 -0.15
N LYS A 122 25.66 -27.07 1.13
CA LYS A 122 25.69 -28.09 2.19
C LYS A 122 24.35 -28.81 2.29
N LEU A 123 23.26 -28.07 2.49
CA LEU A 123 21.94 -28.64 2.69
C LEU A 123 21.46 -29.42 1.46
N ALA A 124 21.73 -28.94 0.24
CA ALA A 124 21.37 -29.64 -0.98
C ALA A 124 22.12 -30.97 -1.15
N ARG A 125 23.40 -31.04 -0.76
CA ARG A 125 24.16 -32.31 -0.76
C ARG A 125 23.62 -33.31 0.25
N GLU A 126 23.26 -32.83 1.44
CA GLU A 126 22.76 -33.67 2.54
C GLU A 126 21.32 -34.17 2.31
N ASN A 127 20.56 -33.53 1.41
CA ASN A 127 19.12 -33.76 1.24
C ASN A 127 18.69 -34.00 -0.22
N GLN A 128 19.53 -34.68 -1.01
CA GLN A 128 19.27 -34.97 -2.44
C GLN A 128 17.95 -35.73 -2.70
N ASP A 129 17.44 -36.45 -1.70
CA ASP A 129 16.19 -37.20 -1.78
C ASP A 129 14.96 -36.29 -1.86
N ILE A 130 15.01 -35.07 -1.32
CA ILE A 130 13.86 -34.13 -1.27
C ILE A 130 14.08 -32.82 -2.04
N VAL A 131 15.32 -32.43 -2.35
CA VAL A 131 15.62 -31.20 -3.10
C VAL A 131 15.35 -31.41 -4.59
N LYS A 132 14.35 -30.71 -5.14
CA LYS A 132 14.04 -30.72 -6.58
C LYS A 132 15.03 -29.89 -7.38
N ALA A 133 15.32 -28.69 -6.88
CA ALA A 133 16.25 -27.74 -7.49
C ALA A 133 16.69 -26.70 -6.46
N VAL A 134 17.77 -26.00 -6.78
CA VAL A 134 18.24 -24.85 -6.01
C VAL A 134 18.16 -23.56 -6.83
N ILE A 135 17.86 -22.45 -6.16
CA ILE A 135 17.64 -21.13 -6.76
C ILE A 135 18.68 -20.16 -6.19
N VAL A 136 19.56 -19.65 -7.05
CA VAL A 136 20.66 -18.75 -6.66
C VAL A 136 20.22 -17.30 -6.81
N GLY A 137 19.62 -16.77 -5.76
CA GLY A 137 19.09 -15.40 -5.75
C GLY A 137 17.63 -15.31 -6.21
N ASN A 138 16.96 -14.29 -5.68
CA ASN A 138 15.60 -13.91 -6.03
C ASN A 138 15.64 -12.45 -6.45
N GLU A 139 15.21 -12.07 -7.64
CA GLU A 139 15.07 -10.67 -8.10
C GLU A 139 16.34 -9.81 -7.89
N VAL A 140 17.51 -10.43 -8.04
CA VAL A 140 18.80 -9.80 -7.72
C VAL A 140 19.08 -8.63 -8.67
N LEU A 141 18.78 -8.80 -9.95
CA LEU A 141 18.98 -7.78 -10.97
C LEU A 141 17.90 -6.72 -10.90
N LEU A 142 16.64 -7.10 -10.63
CA LEU A 142 15.56 -6.13 -10.35
C LEU A 142 15.90 -5.22 -9.18
N ARG A 143 16.41 -5.77 -8.06
CA ARG A 143 16.82 -4.99 -6.90
C ARG A 143 18.13 -4.23 -7.11
N GLY A 144 18.92 -4.59 -8.12
CA GLY A 144 20.25 -4.02 -8.35
C GLY A 144 21.26 -4.40 -7.26
N ASP A 145 21.08 -5.56 -6.61
CA ASP A 145 21.93 -6.01 -5.50
C ASP A 145 23.35 -6.40 -5.98
N THR A 146 23.48 -6.88 -7.21
CA THR A 146 24.77 -7.23 -7.82
C THR A 146 24.73 -7.13 -9.34
N THR A 147 25.89 -7.25 -10.00
CA THR A 147 25.99 -7.21 -11.46
C THR A 147 25.69 -8.57 -12.09
N GLU A 148 25.24 -8.60 -13.35
CA GLU A 148 25.03 -9.85 -14.11
C GLU A 148 26.27 -10.76 -14.05
N ALA A 149 27.46 -10.20 -14.32
CA ALA A 149 28.71 -10.96 -14.30
C ALA A 149 28.95 -11.65 -12.94
N LYS A 150 28.71 -10.94 -11.83
CA LYS A 150 28.91 -11.50 -10.50
C LYS A 150 27.86 -12.56 -10.15
N LEU A 151 26.61 -12.35 -10.56
CA LEU A 151 25.56 -13.35 -10.43
C LEU A 151 25.91 -14.64 -11.19
N LEU A 152 26.43 -14.54 -12.42
CA LEU A 152 26.88 -15.69 -13.19
C LEU A 152 28.01 -16.47 -12.49
N GLU A 153 28.94 -15.78 -11.82
CA GLU A 153 29.95 -16.44 -10.99
C GLU A 153 29.33 -17.27 -9.86
N TYR A 154 28.35 -16.71 -9.13
CA TYR A 154 27.66 -17.42 -8.06
C TYR A 154 26.90 -18.65 -8.56
N ILE A 155 26.20 -18.54 -9.70
CA ILE A 155 25.48 -19.67 -10.30
C ILE A 155 26.48 -20.77 -10.70
N LYS A 156 27.58 -20.42 -11.36
CA LYS A 156 28.64 -21.38 -11.74
C LYS A 156 29.26 -22.06 -10.53
N TYR A 157 29.51 -21.30 -9.46
CA TYR A 157 30.04 -21.82 -8.20
C TYR A 157 29.12 -22.90 -7.60
N VAL A 158 27.81 -22.62 -7.51
CA VAL A 158 26.82 -23.58 -6.99
C VAL A 158 26.69 -24.80 -7.90
N LYS A 159 26.64 -24.62 -9.23
CA LYS A 159 26.59 -25.74 -10.19
C LYS A 159 27.79 -26.67 -10.10
N ALA A 160 29.00 -26.12 -10.01
CA ALA A 160 30.21 -26.92 -9.85
C ALA A 160 30.18 -27.74 -8.55
N ALA A 161 29.57 -27.20 -7.50
CA ALA A 161 29.45 -27.89 -6.21
C ALA A 161 28.32 -28.92 -6.16
N LEU A 162 27.32 -28.83 -7.04
CA LEU A 162 26.11 -29.66 -7.06
C LEU A 162 25.85 -30.27 -8.45
N PRO A 163 26.72 -31.17 -8.97
CA PRO A 163 26.61 -31.69 -10.34
C PRO A 163 25.32 -32.49 -10.62
N ASN A 164 24.65 -32.99 -9.58
CA ASN A 164 23.44 -33.81 -9.67
C ASN A 164 22.15 -33.06 -9.28
N THR A 165 22.22 -31.75 -9.04
CA THR A 165 21.07 -30.93 -8.62
C THR A 165 20.85 -29.81 -9.62
N GLN A 166 19.61 -29.63 -10.07
CA GLN A 166 19.28 -28.54 -10.99
C GLN A 166 19.43 -27.18 -10.30
N VAL A 167 20.07 -26.23 -10.98
CA VAL A 167 20.36 -24.87 -10.51
C VAL A 167 19.72 -23.85 -11.45
N THR A 168 19.00 -22.90 -10.87
CA THR A 168 18.38 -21.79 -11.60
C THR A 168 18.63 -20.46 -10.88
N TYR A 169 18.16 -19.38 -11.50
CA TYR A 169 18.03 -18.04 -10.97
C TYR A 169 16.55 -17.64 -11.04
N ALA A 170 16.04 -16.84 -10.11
CA ALA A 170 14.65 -16.38 -10.16
C ALA A 170 14.56 -14.85 -10.22
N ASP A 171 13.78 -14.32 -11.17
CA ASP A 171 13.56 -12.88 -11.36
C ASP A 171 12.24 -12.64 -12.09
N VAL A 172 11.78 -11.39 -12.13
CA VAL A 172 10.67 -10.98 -13.00
C VAL A 172 11.03 -11.21 -14.46
N TRP A 173 10.01 -11.52 -15.27
CA TRP A 173 10.19 -11.96 -16.66
C TRP A 173 10.97 -10.95 -17.51
N GLU A 174 10.82 -9.65 -17.27
CA GLU A 174 11.50 -8.57 -17.99
C GLU A 174 13.02 -8.65 -17.81
N PHE A 175 13.50 -9.03 -16.64
CA PHE A 175 14.94 -9.12 -16.35
C PHE A 175 15.58 -10.34 -17.00
N TRP A 176 14.82 -11.43 -17.19
CA TRP A 176 15.25 -12.53 -18.04
C TRP A 176 15.40 -12.12 -19.51
N LEU A 177 14.50 -11.28 -20.02
CA LEU A 177 14.58 -10.78 -21.40
C LEU A 177 15.69 -9.74 -21.59
N LYS A 178 15.97 -8.92 -20.57
CA LYS A 178 17.09 -7.95 -20.57
C LYS A 178 18.46 -8.64 -20.47
N HIS A 179 18.52 -9.78 -19.78
CA HIS A 179 19.76 -10.52 -19.51
C HIS A 179 19.69 -11.98 -20.00
N PRO A 180 19.43 -12.23 -21.30
CA PRO A 180 19.14 -13.58 -21.81
C PRO A 180 20.33 -14.55 -21.67
N LYS A 181 21.57 -14.06 -21.57
CA LYS A 181 22.78 -14.86 -21.40
C LYS A 181 22.79 -15.68 -20.10
N ILE A 182 22.03 -15.27 -19.08
CA ILE A 182 21.88 -16.03 -17.84
C ILE A 182 21.30 -17.43 -18.09
N ARG A 183 20.50 -17.56 -19.16
CA ARG A 183 19.96 -18.86 -19.59
C ARG A 183 21.07 -19.87 -19.84
N GLU A 184 22.19 -19.48 -20.43
CA GLU A 184 23.28 -20.40 -20.78
C GLU A 184 23.97 -21.02 -19.56
N THR A 185 23.84 -20.38 -18.39
CA THR A 185 24.48 -20.82 -17.14
C THR A 185 23.52 -21.58 -16.22
N THR A 186 22.20 -21.47 -16.43
CA THR A 186 21.16 -22.12 -15.61
C THR A 186 20.63 -23.39 -16.28
N ASP A 187 20.09 -24.32 -15.49
CA ASP A 187 19.54 -25.59 -16.01
C ASP A 187 18.10 -25.42 -16.56
N PHE A 188 17.39 -24.42 -16.04
CA PHE A 188 16.04 -24.04 -16.45
C PHE A 188 15.78 -22.59 -16.05
N VAL A 189 14.74 -21.98 -16.62
CA VAL A 189 14.37 -20.58 -16.36
C VAL A 189 13.37 -20.51 -15.21
N THR A 190 13.51 -19.54 -14.30
CA THR A 190 12.47 -19.27 -13.29
C THR A 190 12.01 -17.82 -13.39
N ILE A 191 10.79 -17.61 -13.88
CA ILE A 191 10.21 -16.27 -14.05
C ILE A 191 9.14 -15.96 -13.00
N HIS A 192 9.08 -14.72 -12.55
CA HIS A 192 7.97 -14.21 -11.76
C HIS A 192 7.00 -13.45 -12.66
N ILE A 193 5.70 -13.70 -12.47
CA ILE A 193 4.62 -13.01 -13.17
C ILE A 193 3.57 -12.65 -12.12
N LEU A 194 3.58 -11.38 -11.72
CA LEU A 194 2.72 -10.82 -10.68
C LEU A 194 1.99 -9.62 -11.27
N PRO A 195 0.85 -9.81 -11.97
CA PRO A 195 0.21 -8.75 -12.74
C PRO A 195 -0.19 -7.51 -11.93
N TYR A 196 -0.33 -7.64 -10.61
CA TYR A 196 -0.53 -6.49 -9.71
C TYR A 196 0.74 -5.63 -9.53
N TRP A 197 1.92 -6.26 -9.52
CA TRP A 197 3.21 -5.61 -9.27
C TRP A 197 3.94 -5.09 -10.50
N GLU A 198 3.57 -5.56 -11.68
CA GLU A 198 4.16 -5.12 -12.94
C GLU A 198 4.06 -3.59 -13.14
N ASP A 199 4.91 -3.07 -14.03
CA ASP A 199 4.94 -1.64 -14.35
C ASP A 199 3.61 -1.17 -14.95
N GLU A 200 2.97 -2.05 -15.74
CA GLU A 200 1.59 -1.90 -16.22
C GLU A 200 0.67 -2.87 -15.44
N PRO A 201 0.13 -2.45 -14.28
CA PRO A 201 -0.77 -3.29 -13.51
C PRO A 201 -2.08 -3.51 -14.26
N MET A 202 -2.70 -4.67 -14.06
CA MET A 202 -3.94 -5.02 -14.76
C MET A 202 -4.98 -5.67 -13.87
N ASN A 203 -6.26 -5.44 -14.20
CA ASN A 203 -7.39 -6.09 -13.56
C ASN A 203 -7.38 -7.63 -13.67
N ILE A 204 -8.18 -8.25 -12.79
CA ILE A 204 -8.30 -9.70 -12.67
C ILE A 204 -8.79 -10.38 -13.95
N GLN A 205 -9.66 -9.73 -14.75
CA GLN A 205 -10.21 -10.29 -15.98
C GLN A 205 -9.16 -10.46 -17.09
N ARG A 206 -8.06 -9.70 -17.04
CA ARG A 206 -6.97 -9.77 -18.03
C ARG A 206 -5.74 -10.52 -17.53
N ALA A 207 -5.57 -10.63 -16.22
CA ALA A 207 -4.36 -11.09 -15.56
C ALA A 207 -3.89 -12.49 -16.01
N ILE A 208 -4.80 -13.46 -16.15
CA ILE A 208 -4.45 -14.84 -16.53
C ILE A 208 -4.06 -14.93 -18.01
N LYS A 209 -4.78 -14.22 -18.89
CA LYS A 209 -4.44 -14.17 -20.32
C LYS A 209 -3.08 -13.51 -20.54
N HIS A 210 -2.80 -12.42 -19.82
CA HIS A 210 -1.49 -11.77 -19.83
C HIS A 210 -0.38 -12.71 -19.40
N LEU A 211 -0.55 -13.37 -18.24
CA LEU A 211 0.41 -14.36 -17.76
C LEU A 211 0.71 -15.42 -18.81
N ALA A 212 -0.32 -15.93 -19.49
CA ALA A 212 -0.15 -16.93 -20.53
C ALA A 212 0.68 -16.41 -21.72
N ASN A 213 0.42 -15.17 -22.14
CA ASN A 213 1.15 -14.53 -23.23
C ASN A 213 2.62 -14.30 -22.86
N ILE A 214 2.90 -13.77 -21.67
CA ILE A 214 4.27 -13.56 -21.17
C ILE A 214 5.03 -14.89 -21.12
N ARG A 215 4.39 -15.94 -20.60
CA ARG A 215 5.02 -17.25 -20.51
C ARG A 215 5.42 -17.83 -21.87
N VAL A 216 4.60 -17.61 -22.91
CA VAL A 216 4.88 -18.00 -24.31
C VAL A 216 5.96 -17.09 -24.93
N GLU A 217 5.94 -15.80 -24.63
CA GLU A 217 6.94 -14.85 -25.10
C GLU A 217 8.33 -15.17 -24.57
N VAL A 218 8.46 -15.41 -23.25
CA VAL A 218 9.73 -15.80 -22.63
C VAL A 218 10.26 -17.10 -23.23
N GLU A 219 9.40 -18.10 -23.42
CA GLU A 219 9.77 -19.36 -24.09
C GLU A 219 10.33 -19.12 -25.48
N ARG A 220 9.66 -18.27 -26.27
CA ARG A 220 10.08 -17.94 -27.64
C ARG A 220 11.41 -17.20 -27.67
N ILE A 221 11.63 -16.23 -26.80
CA ILE A 221 12.84 -15.39 -26.79
C ILE A 221 14.05 -16.16 -26.25
N LEU A 222 13.87 -16.91 -25.16
CA LEU A 222 14.97 -17.67 -24.56
C LEU A 222 15.20 -19.02 -25.25
N GLY A 223 14.27 -19.47 -26.10
CA GLY A 223 14.37 -20.75 -26.80
C GLY A 223 14.28 -21.96 -25.86
N ASP A 224 13.69 -21.80 -24.67
CA ASP A 224 13.58 -22.85 -23.67
C ASP A 224 12.15 -23.01 -23.15
N LYS A 225 11.66 -24.25 -23.20
CA LYS A 225 10.33 -24.63 -22.68
C LYS A 225 10.37 -24.99 -21.20
N ASN A 226 11.54 -25.33 -20.66
CA ASN A 226 11.74 -25.66 -19.26
C ASN A 226 11.77 -24.38 -18.42
N ILE A 227 10.58 -23.86 -18.15
CA ILE A 227 10.41 -22.65 -17.34
C ILE A 227 9.48 -22.96 -16.18
N LEU A 228 9.95 -22.65 -14.99
CA LEU A 228 9.20 -22.58 -13.75
C LEU A 228 8.60 -21.17 -13.62
N ILE A 229 7.29 -21.06 -13.42
CA ILE A 229 6.68 -19.83 -12.92
C ILE A 229 6.98 -19.79 -11.41
N GLY A 230 8.06 -19.09 -11.05
CA GLY A 230 8.61 -19.06 -9.70
C GLY A 230 7.73 -18.31 -8.71
N GLU A 231 7.05 -17.26 -9.16
CA GLU A 231 6.07 -16.53 -8.37
C GLU A 231 4.91 -16.10 -9.24
N THR A 232 3.73 -16.35 -8.71
CA THR A 232 2.48 -15.87 -9.25
C THR A 232 1.42 -15.97 -8.16
N GLY A 233 0.51 -15.01 -8.13
CA GLY A 233 -0.48 -14.88 -7.08
C GLY A 233 -1.25 -13.58 -7.22
N TRP A 234 -2.13 -13.32 -6.26
CA TRP A 234 -2.90 -12.09 -6.19
C TRP A 234 -3.20 -11.74 -4.73
N PRO A 235 -3.07 -10.46 -4.34
CA PRO A 235 -3.30 -10.05 -2.96
C PRO A 235 -4.79 -10.03 -2.59
N SER A 236 -5.11 -10.51 -1.39
CA SER A 236 -6.51 -10.54 -0.91
C SER A 236 -7.02 -9.20 -0.40
N GLU A 237 -6.13 -8.29 0.00
CA GLU A 237 -6.48 -6.98 0.56
C GLU A 237 -5.40 -5.93 0.25
N GLY A 238 -5.76 -4.65 0.38
CA GLY A 238 -4.84 -3.53 0.20
C GLY A 238 -5.33 -2.48 -0.77
N ARG A 239 -4.40 -1.65 -1.24
CA ARG A 239 -4.65 -0.53 -2.14
C ARG A 239 -4.77 -1.03 -3.59
N ALA A 240 -5.69 -0.45 -4.38
CA ALA A 240 -5.68 -0.65 -5.83
C ALA A 240 -4.51 0.10 -6.50
N ARG A 241 -3.89 -0.53 -7.51
CA ARG A 241 -3.01 0.11 -8.49
C ARG A 241 -3.75 0.11 -9.82
N GLU A 242 -4.14 1.29 -10.29
CA GLU A 242 -5.01 1.40 -11.47
C GLU A 242 -6.27 0.53 -11.31
N ASP A 243 -6.57 -0.35 -12.28
CA ASP A 243 -7.66 -1.31 -12.20
C ASP A 243 -7.28 -2.68 -11.58
N ALA A 244 -6.01 -2.86 -11.15
CA ALA A 244 -5.59 -4.01 -10.37
C ALA A 244 -6.04 -3.87 -8.91
N HIS A 245 -7.21 -4.41 -8.61
CA HIS A 245 -7.84 -4.33 -7.29
C HIS A 245 -7.57 -5.58 -6.42
N PRO A 246 -6.87 -5.43 -5.27
CA PRO A 246 -6.77 -6.49 -4.28
C PRO A 246 -8.13 -6.79 -3.65
N SER A 247 -8.53 -8.06 -3.65
CA SER A 247 -9.73 -8.51 -2.95
C SER A 247 -9.70 -10.03 -2.75
N LYS A 248 -10.40 -10.54 -1.72
CA LYS A 248 -10.48 -11.98 -1.43
C LYS A 248 -11.05 -12.74 -2.62
N ILE A 249 -12.07 -12.18 -3.28
CA ILE A 249 -12.67 -12.74 -4.50
C ILE A 249 -11.67 -12.76 -5.65
N ASN A 250 -10.96 -11.65 -5.92
CA ASN A 250 -10.00 -11.61 -7.03
C ASN A 250 -8.82 -12.57 -6.80
N GLN A 251 -8.37 -12.72 -5.54
CA GLN A 251 -7.38 -13.73 -5.19
C GLN A 251 -7.86 -15.14 -5.53
N ALA A 252 -9.09 -15.48 -5.14
CA ALA A 252 -9.67 -16.79 -5.42
C ALA A 252 -9.86 -17.02 -6.94
N ILE A 253 -10.34 -16.03 -7.69
CA ILE A 253 -10.44 -16.10 -9.16
C ILE A 253 -9.06 -16.38 -9.76
N TYR A 254 -8.05 -15.59 -9.39
CA TYR A 254 -6.70 -15.72 -9.93
C TYR A 254 -6.14 -17.12 -9.71
N LEU A 255 -6.19 -17.61 -8.46
CA LEU A 255 -5.61 -18.89 -8.11
C LEU A 255 -6.34 -20.07 -8.78
N ARG A 256 -7.67 -20.04 -8.84
CA ARG A 256 -8.46 -21.11 -9.49
C ARG A 256 -8.19 -21.15 -10.99
N GLU A 257 -8.24 -20.01 -11.66
CA GLU A 257 -8.02 -19.93 -13.11
C GLU A 257 -6.57 -20.25 -13.49
N PHE A 258 -5.59 -19.73 -12.72
CA PHE A 258 -4.19 -20.02 -12.94
C PHE A 258 -3.88 -21.51 -12.78
N VAL A 259 -4.32 -22.14 -11.67
CA VAL A 259 -4.04 -23.56 -11.42
C VAL A 259 -4.64 -24.44 -12.51
N LYS A 260 -5.88 -24.14 -12.93
CA LYS A 260 -6.53 -24.84 -14.05
C LYS A 260 -5.72 -24.69 -15.34
N LEU A 261 -5.35 -23.46 -15.71
CA LEU A 261 -4.54 -23.21 -16.92
C LEU A 261 -3.18 -23.92 -16.85
N ALA A 262 -2.50 -23.86 -15.71
CA ALA A 262 -1.20 -24.50 -15.51
C ALA A 262 -1.29 -26.03 -15.64
N GLN A 263 -2.37 -26.65 -15.17
CA GLN A 263 -2.63 -28.07 -15.38
C GLN A 263 -2.87 -28.41 -16.85
N GLU A 264 -3.75 -27.64 -17.53
CA GLU A 264 -4.05 -27.83 -18.96
C GLU A 264 -2.78 -27.71 -19.84
N LYS A 265 -1.91 -26.75 -19.52
CA LYS A 265 -0.67 -26.49 -20.24
C LYS A 265 0.53 -27.30 -19.74
N LYS A 266 0.37 -28.06 -18.66
CA LYS A 266 1.44 -28.80 -17.96
C LYS A 266 2.63 -27.90 -17.58
N TRP A 267 2.34 -26.70 -17.12
CA TRP A 267 3.38 -25.75 -16.68
C TRP A 267 3.88 -26.09 -15.28
N ASN A 268 5.17 -25.85 -15.05
CA ASN A 268 5.77 -25.91 -13.72
C ASN A 268 5.51 -24.58 -13.00
N TYR A 269 5.04 -24.61 -11.76
CA TYR A 269 4.74 -23.39 -11.01
C TYR A 269 4.96 -23.48 -9.50
N ASN A 270 5.12 -22.31 -8.90
CA ASN A 270 5.12 -22.08 -7.47
C ASN A 270 4.22 -20.86 -7.14
N ILE A 271 3.27 -21.04 -6.23
CA ILE A 271 2.35 -19.96 -5.80
C ILE A 271 3.00 -19.12 -4.71
N ILE A 272 2.93 -17.79 -4.84
CA ILE A 272 3.22 -16.84 -3.77
C ILE A 272 1.90 -16.44 -3.08
N GLU A 273 1.65 -16.79 -1.82
CA GLU A 273 2.47 -17.61 -0.90
C GLU A 273 1.63 -18.42 0.08
N ALA A 274 2.29 -19.19 0.96
CA ALA A 274 1.63 -19.99 1.98
C ALA A 274 0.84 -19.11 2.97
N PHE A 275 1.52 -18.20 3.66
CA PHE A 275 0.95 -17.40 4.75
C PHE A 275 1.11 -15.91 4.49
N ASP A 276 0.12 -15.12 4.88
CA ASP A 276 0.25 -13.67 4.94
C ASP A 276 1.44 -13.25 5.80
N GLN A 277 2.22 -12.30 5.28
CA GLN A 277 3.47 -11.84 5.90
C GLN A 277 3.40 -10.35 6.27
N PRO A 278 2.93 -9.99 7.49
CA PRO A 278 2.71 -8.60 7.89
C PRO A 278 3.93 -7.68 7.75
N TRP A 279 5.14 -8.22 7.89
CA TRP A 279 6.37 -7.44 7.80
C TRP A 279 6.63 -6.84 6.41
N LYS A 280 6.11 -7.45 5.33
CA LYS A 280 6.22 -6.93 3.96
C LYS A 280 5.55 -5.56 3.81
N ARG A 281 4.56 -5.26 4.67
CA ARG A 281 3.83 -4.00 4.66
C ARG A 281 4.71 -2.77 4.87
N ILE A 282 5.89 -2.94 5.46
CA ILE A 282 6.87 -1.86 5.67
C ILE A 282 7.39 -1.32 4.34
N ASN A 283 7.66 -2.19 3.36
CA ASN A 283 8.28 -1.82 2.09
C ASN A 283 7.28 -1.82 0.92
N GLU A 284 6.21 -2.59 1.02
CA GLU A 284 5.25 -2.82 -0.05
C GLU A 284 3.87 -2.19 0.21
N GLY A 285 3.71 -1.48 1.33
CA GLY A 285 2.42 -0.95 1.79
C GLY A 285 1.45 -2.06 2.18
N ALA A 286 0.18 -1.71 2.42
CA ALA A 286 -0.82 -2.65 2.96
C ALA A 286 -0.87 -3.99 2.20
N VAL A 287 -0.81 -3.93 0.86
CA VAL A 287 -0.92 -5.09 -0.04
C VAL A 287 0.15 -6.15 0.17
N GLY A 288 1.38 -5.77 0.54
CA GLY A 288 2.48 -6.73 0.72
C GLY A 288 2.20 -7.78 1.79
N GLY A 289 1.32 -7.47 2.75
CA GLY A 289 0.97 -8.39 3.82
C GLY A 289 -0.06 -9.46 3.48
N PHE A 290 -0.65 -9.46 2.27
CA PHE A 290 -1.91 -10.19 2.00
C PHE A 290 -1.85 -11.17 0.82
N TRP A 291 -0.70 -11.75 0.52
CA TRP A 291 -0.51 -12.71 -0.58
C TRP A 291 -0.75 -14.17 -0.22
N GLY A 292 -0.89 -14.47 1.08
CA GLY A 292 -1.05 -15.84 1.58
C GLY A 292 -2.36 -16.47 1.12
N ILE A 293 -2.33 -17.78 0.87
CA ILE A 293 -3.52 -18.65 0.80
C ILE A 293 -4.11 -18.91 2.21
N PHE A 294 -3.28 -18.75 3.24
CA PHE A 294 -3.67 -18.67 4.65
C PHE A 294 -3.40 -17.27 5.20
N ASP A 295 -4.18 -16.85 6.21
CA ASP A 295 -3.94 -15.59 6.90
C ASP A 295 -2.69 -15.65 7.81
N LYS A 296 -2.36 -14.52 8.45
CA LYS A 296 -1.19 -14.38 9.34
C LYS A 296 -1.24 -15.31 10.57
N ASN A 297 -2.42 -15.82 10.90
CA ASN A 297 -2.69 -16.75 11.99
C ASN A 297 -2.89 -18.19 11.49
N ARG A 298 -2.53 -18.50 10.24
CA ARG A 298 -2.64 -19.83 9.60
C ARG A 298 -4.09 -20.27 9.35
N VAL A 299 -5.05 -19.35 9.36
CA VAL A 299 -6.46 -19.65 9.05
C VAL A 299 -6.67 -19.68 7.53
N ASP A 300 -7.36 -20.71 7.04
CA ASP A 300 -7.65 -20.89 5.60
C ASP A 300 -8.53 -19.76 5.07
N LYS A 301 -8.06 -19.07 4.02
CA LYS A 301 -8.84 -18.03 3.32
C LYS A 301 -9.89 -18.60 2.36
N ASN A 302 -9.93 -19.93 2.21
CA ASN A 302 -10.85 -20.71 1.39
C ASN A 302 -10.79 -20.36 -0.11
N VAL A 303 -9.61 -19.99 -0.61
CA VAL A 303 -9.41 -19.48 -1.98
C VAL A 303 -9.74 -20.51 -3.08
N PHE A 304 -9.69 -21.81 -2.78
CA PHE A 304 -9.81 -22.87 -3.79
C PHE A 304 -11.23 -23.36 -4.04
N ASN A 305 -11.93 -23.89 -3.02
CA ASN A 305 -13.13 -24.70 -3.26
C ASN A 305 -14.43 -24.15 -2.63
N LYS A 306 -14.36 -23.20 -1.68
CA LYS A 306 -15.57 -22.70 -1.00
C LYS A 306 -16.01 -21.34 -1.53
N ASP A 307 -17.18 -20.91 -1.06
CA ASP A 307 -17.65 -19.55 -1.27
C ASP A 307 -16.67 -18.54 -0.67
N VAL A 308 -16.33 -17.50 -1.42
CA VAL A 308 -15.42 -16.43 -1.00
C VAL A 308 -16.14 -15.09 -1.04
N SER A 309 -16.13 -14.40 0.09
CA SER A 309 -16.70 -13.06 0.25
C SER A 309 -15.60 -12.05 0.48
N ASN A 310 -15.75 -10.84 -0.08
CA ASN A 310 -14.87 -9.72 0.26
C ASN A 310 -15.12 -9.20 1.68
N PHE A 311 -16.34 -9.38 2.20
CA PHE A 311 -16.77 -8.96 3.55
C PHE A 311 -17.26 -10.17 4.35
N PRO A 312 -16.39 -11.13 4.73
CA PRO A 312 -16.81 -12.30 5.51
C PRO A 312 -17.34 -11.92 6.90
N ASN A 313 -16.94 -10.75 7.41
CA ASN A 313 -17.37 -10.12 8.66
C ASN A 313 -18.61 -9.22 8.50
N TYR A 314 -19.38 -9.30 7.41
CA TYR A 314 -20.50 -8.39 7.14
C TYR A 314 -21.53 -8.29 8.26
N ASN A 315 -21.72 -9.32 9.08
CA ASN A 315 -22.61 -9.26 10.25
C ASN A 315 -22.13 -8.23 11.29
N LEU A 316 -20.83 -8.16 11.54
CA LEU A 316 -20.23 -7.18 12.45
C LEU A 316 -20.27 -5.77 11.85
N LEU A 317 -20.05 -5.66 10.54
CA LEU A 317 -20.15 -4.39 9.82
C LEU A 317 -21.60 -3.86 9.82
N ALA A 318 -22.58 -4.74 9.61
CA ALA A 318 -24.00 -4.43 9.73
C ALA A 318 -24.34 -3.94 11.14
N LEU A 319 -23.93 -4.67 12.18
CA LEU A 319 -24.13 -4.26 13.56
C LEU A 319 -23.52 -2.87 13.83
N SER A 320 -22.31 -2.61 13.34
CA SER A 320 -21.62 -1.33 13.53
C SER A 320 -22.38 -0.17 12.87
N SER A 321 -22.85 -0.36 11.64
CA SER A 321 -23.70 0.63 10.95
C SER A 321 -25.04 0.85 11.68
N ILE A 322 -25.68 -0.21 12.17
CA ILE A 322 -26.93 -0.14 12.92
C ILE A 322 -26.74 0.64 14.23
N LEU A 323 -25.68 0.36 14.97
CA LEU A 323 -25.36 1.06 16.22
C LEU A 323 -25.15 2.55 15.99
N LEU A 324 -24.45 2.95 14.91
CA LEU A 324 -24.29 4.37 14.54
C LEU A 324 -25.64 5.03 14.20
N ILE A 325 -26.46 4.38 13.37
CA ILE A 325 -27.79 4.88 12.98
C ILE A 325 -28.66 5.11 14.23
N PHE A 326 -28.69 4.14 15.14
CA PHE A 326 -29.46 4.26 16.39
C PHE A 326 -28.87 5.30 17.34
N ALA A 327 -27.55 5.33 17.53
CA ALA A 327 -26.90 6.26 18.43
C ALA A 327 -27.23 7.71 18.06
N PHE A 328 -27.05 8.10 16.79
CA PHE A 328 -27.36 9.47 16.36
C PHE A 328 -28.86 9.79 16.35
N SER A 329 -29.70 8.82 15.99
CA SER A 329 -31.15 8.98 16.08
C SER A 329 -31.61 9.17 17.53
N PHE A 330 -30.99 8.48 18.48
CA PHE A 330 -31.28 8.56 19.90
C PHE A 330 -30.78 9.87 20.51
N ILE A 331 -29.53 10.27 20.22
CA ILE A 331 -28.97 11.55 20.68
C ILE A 331 -29.85 12.72 20.22
N LEU A 332 -30.39 12.66 19.00
CA LEU A 332 -31.22 13.71 18.42
C LEU A 332 -32.74 13.50 18.63
N LYS A 333 -33.16 12.57 19.49
CA LYS A 333 -34.59 12.23 19.69
C LYS A 333 -35.44 13.44 20.11
N GLY A 334 -34.88 14.31 20.95
CA GLY A 334 -35.55 15.51 21.48
C GLY A 334 -35.65 16.67 20.48
N VAL A 335 -34.97 16.59 19.34
CA VAL A 335 -34.96 17.67 18.35
C VAL A 335 -36.13 17.49 17.38
N LYS A 336 -37.04 18.46 17.23
CA LYS A 336 -38.11 18.38 16.22
C LYS A 336 -37.51 18.48 14.82
N ILE A 337 -37.82 17.49 13.96
CA ILE A 337 -37.38 17.46 12.56
C ILE A 337 -38.61 17.63 11.70
N GLU A 338 -38.58 18.58 10.76
CA GLU A 338 -39.65 18.77 9.79
C GLU A 338 -39.84 17.53 8.92
N THR A 339 -41.09 17.20 8.59
CA THR A 339 -41.42 16.00 7.78
C THR A 339 -40.67 15.98 6.44
N LYS A 340 -40.48 17.14 5.80
CA LYS A 340 -39.74 17.27 4.52
C LYS A 340 -38.25 16.98 4.65
N LYS A 341 -37.66 17.23 5.82
CA LYS A 341 -36.22 17.02 6.10
C LYS A 341 -35.93 15.64 6.68
N LEU A 342 -36.97 14.91 7.11
CA LEU A 342 -36.83 13.59 7.72
C LEU A 342 -36.22 12.55 6.75
N SER A 343 -36.54 12.62 5.46
CA SER A 343 -35.94 11.75 4.45
C SER A 343 -34.46 12.02 4.27
N VAL A 344 -34.07 13.30 4.14
CA VAL A 344 -32.66 13.73 4.02
C VAL A 344 -31.87 13.33 5.26
N PHE A 345 -32.40 13.60 6.46
CA PHE A 345 -31.80 13.19 7.72
C PHE A 345 -31.54 11.67 7.75
N SER A 346 -32.54 10.86 7.41
CA SER A 346 -32.46 9.40 7.51
C SER A 346 -31.54 8.81 6.43
N ALA A 347 -31.50 9.41 5.24
CA ALA A 347 -30.60 9.04 4.16
C ALA A 347 -29.14 9.35 4.51
N LEU A 348 -28.85 10.54 5.04
CA LEU A 348 -27.50 10.90 5.48
C LEU A 348 -27.03 10.05 6.66
N ASN A 349 -27.90 9.78 7.64
CA ASN A 349 -27.60 8.89 8.76
C ASN A 349 -27.27 7.46 8.27
N LEU A 350 -28.01 6.96 7.28
CA LEU A 350 -27.68 5.68 6.66
C LEU A 350 -26.32 5.71 5.94
N ILE A 351 -26.14 6.65 5.00
CA ILE A 351 -24.94 6.72 4.15
C ILE A 351 -23.69 6.93 5.00
N TYR A 352 -23.72 7.85 5.97
CA TYR A 352 -22.57 8.16 6.81
C TYR A 352 -22.25 7.00 7.75
N ALA A 353 -23.24 6.27 8.28
CA ALA A 353 -22.97 5.07 9.08
C ALA A 353 -22.25 3.98 8.28
N VAL A 354 -22.67 3.74 7.02
CA VAL A 354 -22.01 2.78 6.13
C VAL A 354 -20.60 3.23 5.76
N LEU A 355 -20.43 4.49 5.34
CA LEU A 355 -19.11 5.06 5.01
C LEU A 355 -18.15 5.03 6.19
N PHE A 356 -18.62 5.38 7.39
CA PHE A 356 -17.81 5.34 8.60
C PHE A 356 -17.37 3.91 8.94
N THR A 357 -18.29 2.95 8.79
CA THR A 357 -17.99 1.52 9.00
C THR A 357 -16.98 1.00 7.98
N LEU A 358 -17.12 1.36 6.69
CA LEU A 358 -16.16 1.01 5.64
C LEU A 358 -14.77 1.62 5.90
N GLN A 359 -14.69 2.83 6.46
CA GLN A 359 -13.41 3.41 6.83
C GLN A 359 -12.73 2.64 7.97
N ILE A 360 -13.50 2.24 9.00
CA ILE A 360 -12.95 1.42 10.10
C ILE A 360 -12.38 0.12 9.55
N GLU A 361 -13.12 -0.55 8.66
CA GLU A 361 -12.65 -1.76 7.98
C GLU A 361 -11.35 -1.49 7.23
N GLN A 362 -11.29 -0.43 6.40
CA GLN A 362 -10.09 -0.06 5.66
C GLN A 362 -8.89 0.23 6.60
N TYR A 363 -9.08 0.91 7.72
CA TYR A 363 -7.99 1.18 8.67
C TYR A 363 -7.49 -0.10 9.36
N SER A 364 -8.35 -1.10 9.59
CA SER A 364 -7.92 -2.40 10.12
C SER A 364 -6.93 -3.12 9.20
N VAL A 365 -7.05 -2.89 7.89
CA VAL A 365 -6.18 -3.45 6.84
C VAL A 365 -4.94 -2.61 6.61
N THR A 366 -5.07 -1.28 6.71
CA THR A 366 -4.06 -0.35 6.19
C THR A 366 -3.13 0.22 7.26
N THR A 367 -3.54 0.22 8.53
CA THR A 367 -2.70 0.71 9.64
C THR A 367 -1.66 -0.33 10.05
N ILE A 368 -0.39 0.09 10.07
CA ILE A 368 0.77 -0.75 10.39
C ILE A 368 1.42 -0.25 11.67
N SER A 369 1.60 1.08 11.78
CA SER A 369 2.36 1.70 12.87
C SER A 369 1.46 2.42 13.89
N TYR A 370 1.98 2.62 15.11
CA TYR A 370 1.31 3.45 16.11
C TYR A 370 1.02 4.87 15.62
N LYS A 371 1.86 5.42 14.75
CA LYS A 371 1.67 6.76 14.16
C LYS A 371 0.45 6.79 13.24
N GLU A 372 0.30 5.77 12.40
CA GLU A 372 -0.87 5.61 11.52
C GLU A 372 -2.14 5.32 12.32
N LEU A 373 -2.04 4.58 13.42
CA LEU A 373 -3.17 4.36 14.32
C LEU A 373 -3.65 5.66 14.97
N ILE A 374 -2.73 6.50 15.45
CA ILE A 374 -3.06 7.83 16.00
C ILE A 374 -3.73 8.70 14.94
N TRP A 375 -3.20 8.70 13.71
CA TRP A 375 -3.81 9.39 12.57
C TRP A 375 -5.23 8.88 12.30
N ALA A 376 -5.42 7.57 12.19
CA ALA A 376 -6.72 6.96 11.95
C ALA A 376 -7.74 7.34 13.03
N ILE A 377 -7.36 7.25 14.32
CA ILE A 377 -8.22 7.66 15.44
C ILE A 377 -8.59 9.14 15.34
N PHE A 378 -7.61 10.01 15.06
CA PHE A 378 -7.85 11.44 14.90
C PHE A 378 -8.85 11.72 13.77
N VAL A 379 -8.64 11.14 12.57
CA VAL A 379 -9.52 11.32 11.42
C VAL A 379 -10.92 10.77 11.72
N LEU A 380 -11.04 9.58 12.33
CA LEU A 380 -12.33 9.01 12.73
C LEU A 380 -13.08 9.91 13.71
N VAL A 381 -12.42 10.45 14.73
CA VAL A 381 -13.06 11.33 15.73
C VAL A 381 -13.54 12.62 15.09
N VAL A 382 -12.71 13.28 14.27
CA VAL A 382 -13.08 14.52 13.57
C VAL A 382 -14.31 14.28 12.68
N HIS A 383 -14.33 13.18 11.93
CA HIS A 383 -15.43 12.91 11.00
C HIS A 383 -16.69 12.37 11.69
N LEU A 384 -16.58 11.74 12.86
CA LEU A 384 -17.72 11.41 13.70
C LEU A 384 -18.42 12.69 14.22
N LEU A 385 -17.63 13.72 14.57
CA LEU A 385 -18.17 15.03 14.96
C LEU A 385 -18.81 15.76 13.78
N ILE A 386 -18.21 15.70 12.58
CA ILE A 386 -18.81 16.25 11.35
C ILE A 386 -20.14 15.56 11.05
N TYR A 387 -20.17 14.23 11.15
CA TYR A 387 -21.37 13.43 11.00
C TYR A 387 -22.47 13.90 11.96
N TYR A 388 -22.18 13.96 13.26
CA TYR A 388 -23.12 14.48 14.25
C TYR A 388 -23.63 15.89 13.88
N TYR A 389 -22.72 16.80 13.53
CA TYR A 389 -23.06 18.18 13.24
C TYR A 389 -23.96 18.30 12.00
N MET A 390 -23.70 17.50 10.97
CA MET A 390 -24.54 17.46 9.76
C MET A 390 -25.96 17.05 10.10
N LEU A 391 -26.14 15.97 10.85
CA LEU A 391 -27.46 15.51 11.29
C LEU A 391 -28.17 16.54 12.17
N TYR A 392 -27.44 17.17 13.10
CA TYR A 392 -27.99 18.23 13.95
C TYR A 392 -28.43 19.44 13.12
N PHE A 393 -27.64 19.85 12.13
CA PHE A 393 -27.94 20.99 11.27
C PHE A 393 -29.19 20.75 10.43
N ILE A 394 -29.36 19.55 9.85
CA ILE A 394 -30.59 19.17 9.15
C ILE A 394 -31.80 19.20 10.09
N ALA A 395 -31.61 18.85 11.36
CA ALA A 395 -32.67 18.79 12.34
C ALA A 395 -33.13 20.18 12.85
N LYS A 396 -32.21 21.14 13.06
CA LYS A 396 -32.53 22.46 13.65
C LYS A 396 -32.33 23.69 12.77
N GLU A 397 -31.64 23.57 11.63
CA GLU A 397 -31.17 24.72 10.82
C GLU A 397 -30.45 25.81 11.63
N LYS A 398 -29.85 25.42 12.76
CA LYS A 398 -29.07 26.29 13.63
C LYS A 398 -27.76 25.60 13.98
N GLN A 399 -26.75 26.41 14.29
CA GLN A 399 -25.50 25.90 14.80
C GLN A 399 -25.73 25.14 16.12
N SER A 400 -25.04 24.01 16.29
CA SER A 400 -25.07 23.23 17.52
C SER A 400 -24.43 23.99 18.67
N GLU A 401 -25.06 23.96 19.85
CA GLU A 401 -24.51 24.55 21.08
C GLU A 401 -23.23 23.83 21.53
N LEU A 402 -23.03 22.56 21.15
CA LEU A 402 -21.94 21.70 21.62
C LEU A 402 -20.52 22.22 21.32
N LEU A 403 -20.33 22.90 20.18
CA LEU A 403 -19.00 23.38 19.74
C LEU A 403 -18.92 24.92 19.70
N GLY A 404 -19.94 25.62 20.19
CA GLY A 404 -20.04 27.09 20.14
C GLY A 404 -20.11 27.65 18.70
N LYS A 405 -20.07 29.00 18.60
CA LYS A 405 -20.21 29.74 17.33
C LYS A 405 -19.17 29.37 16.26
N ASN A 406 -17.99 28.91 16.67
CA ASN A 406 -16.86 28.62 15.77
C ASN A 406 -16.69 27.12 15.47
N GLY A 407 -17.51 26.26 16.07
CA GLY A 407 -17.35 24.81 16.01
C GLY A 407 -17.29 24.22 14.60
N LEU A 408 -18.21 24.65 13.73
CA LEU A 408 -18.28 24.16 12.35
C LEU A 408 -17.02 24.54 11.56
N ARG A 409 -16.54 25.76 11.75
CA ARG A 409 -15.32 26.25 11.13
C ARG A 409 -14.11 25.45 11.63
N THR A 410 -14.01 25.17 12.93
CA THR A 410 -12.94 24.33 13.47
C THR A 410 -12.95 22.93 12.85
N LEU A 411 -14.11 22.28 12.76
CA LEU A 411 -14.24 20.98 12.10
C LEU A 411 -13.85 21.03 10.62
N PHE A 412 -14.23 22.11 9.92
CA PHE A 412 -13.78 22.35 8.55
C PHE A 412 -12.25 22.37 8.48
N TYR A 413 -11.57 23.19 9.28
CA TYR A 413 -10.11 23.27 9.25
C TYR A 413 -9.43 21.96 9.66
N LEU A 414 -9.95 21.23 10.65
CA LEU A 414 -9.39 19.92 11.02
C LEU A 414 -9.46 18.93 9.85
N SER A 415 -10.63 18.82 9.20
CA SER A 415 -10.80 17.92 8.05
C SER A 415 -10.02 18.40 6.82
N PHE A 416 -10.08 19.70 6.51
CA PHE A 416 -9.36 20.32 5.40
C PHE A 416 -7.84 20.15 5.53
N LEU A 417 -7.27 20.40 6.71
CA LEU A 417 -5.83 20.22 6.93
C LEU A 417 -5.44 18.74 6.81
N SER A 418 -6.25 17.81 7.34
CA SER A 418 -6.03 16.38 7.15
C SER A 418 -6.04 15.99 5.68
N LEU A 419 -7.02 16.48 4.91
CA LEU A 419 -7.10 16.24 3.48
C LEU A 419 -5.88 16.82 2.76
N LEU A 420 -5.48 18.04 3.08
CA LEU A 420 -4.34 18.71 2.44
C LEU A 420 -3.03 17.95 2.68
N ILE A 421 -2.84 17.42 3.89
CA ILE A 421 -1.71 16.55 4.26
C ILE A 421 -1.75 15.24 3.46
N ALA A 422 -2.89 14.55 3.46
CA ALA A 422 -3.06 13.29 2.74
C ALA A 422 -2.90 13.45 1.22
N ASN A 423 -3.49 14.50 0.63
CA ASN A 423 -3.41 14.80 -0.81
C ASN A 423 -1.97 15.14 -1.22
N THR A 424 -1.25 15.88 -0.38
CA THR A 424 0.18 16.15 -0.61
C THR A 424 1.01 14.88 -0.51
N ALA A 425 0.80 14.05 0.51
CA ALA A 425 1.52 12.78 0.65
C ALA A 425 1.28 11.84 -0.54
N LEU A 426 0.03 11.72 -1.00
CA LEU A 426 -0.35 10.92 -2.17
C LEU A 426 0.29 11.40 -3.48
N ALA A 427 0.46 12.72 -3.65
CA ALA A 427 1.09 13.28 -4.85
C ALA A 427 2.59 12.95 -4.98
N PHE A 428 3.32 12.87 -3.86
CA PHE A 428 4.77 12.62 -3.87
C PHE A 428 5.15 11.16 -3.63
N ASP A 429 4.32 10.43 -2.89
CA ASP A 429 4.58 9.07 -2.42
C ASP A 429 3.28 8.25 -2.42
N GLY A 430 2.60 8.27 -3.57
CA GLY A 430 1.31 7.60 -3.74
C GLY A 430 1.41 6.08 -3.72
N ARG A 431 2.48 5.49 -4.27
CA ARG A 431 2.55 4.05 -4.62
C ARG A 431 2.06 3.09 -3.52
N TYR A 432 2.33 3.38 -2.25
CA TYR A 432 2.02 2.50 -1.11
C TYR A 432 0.97 3.04 -0.13
N ARG A 433 0.46 4.25 -0.34
CA ARG A 433 -0.48 4.92 0.58
C ARG A 433 -1.93 4.56 0.25
N ASN A 434 -2.86 4.64 1.17
CA ASN A 434 -4.28 4.35 0.86
C ASN A 434 -5.07 5.63 0.63
N PHE A 435 -6.17 5.53 -0.12
CA PHE A 435 -7.13 6.62 -0.27
C PHE A 435 -8.23 6.48 0.78
N GLU A 436 -8.36 7.48 1.65
CA GLU A 436 -9.34 7.52 2.74
C GLU A 436 -10.71 8.01 2.24
N VAL A 437 -11.17 7.48 1.11
CA VAL A 437 -12.33 8.00 0.38
C VAL A 437 -13.62 7.96 1.18
N TYR A 438 -13.82 6.93 2.01
CA TYR A 438 -15.09 6.72 2.69
C TYR A 438 -15.33 7.81 3.75
N ILE A 439 -14.32 8.09 4.57
CA ILE A 439 -14.44 9.08 5.63
C ILE A 439 -14.40 10.50 5.11
N PHE A 440 -13.60 10.79 4.09
CA PHE A 440 -13.58 12.14 3.50
C PHE A 440 -14.79 12.42 2.59
N ALA A 441 -15.51 11.40 2.11
CA ALA A 441 -16.82 11.60 1.49
C ALA A 441 -17.82 12.21 2.49
N ILE A 442 -17.78 11.80 3.77
CA ILE A 442 -18.61 12.40 4.84
C ILE A 442 -18.34 13.90 4.94
N SER A 443 -17.08 14.31 4.97
CA SER A 443 -16.73 15.72 5.09
C SER A 443 -17.02 16.52 3.82
N ALA A 444 -16.71 15.99 2.63
CA ALA A 444 -17.01 16.65 1.36
C ALA A 444 -18.51 16.92 1.19
N ILE A 445 -19.36 15.90 1.43
CA ILE A 445 -20.82 16.06 1.37
C ILE A 445 -21.29 17.09 2.40
N SER A 446 -20.81 16.99 3.64
CA SER A 446 -21.24 17.89 4.72
C SER A 446 -20.84 19.34 4.45
N PHE A 447 -19.58 19.61 4.10
CA PHE A 447 -19.10 20.98 3.93
C PHE A 447 -19.61 21.64 2.65
N LEU A 448 -19.81 20.90 1.55
CA LEU A 448 -20.50 21.44 0.39
C LEU A 448 -21.96 21.81 0.73
N TYR A 449 -22.64 20.98 1.53
CA TYR A 449 -23.98 21.29 2.01
C TYR A 449 -23.99 22.55 2.90
N PHE A 450 -23.15 22.61 3.93
CA PHE A 450 -23.06 23.77 4.82
C PHE A 450 -22.69 25.05 4.08
N TYR A 451 -21.83 24.94 3.08
CA TYR A 451 -21.46 26.07 2.22
C TYR A 451 -22.66 26.55 1.39
N SER A 452 -23.38 25.63 0.74
CA SER A 452 -24.58 25.98 -0.04
C SER A 452 -25.69 26.60 0.83
N ALA A 453 -25.78 26.17 2.08
CA ALA A 453 -26.72 26.70 3.07
C ALA A 453 -26.23 28.00 3.74
N LYS A 454 -25.08 28.56 3.34
CA LYS A 454 -24.45 29.75 3.94
C LYS A 454 -24.19 29.62 5.45
N ALA A 455 -24.01 28.41 5.95
CA ALA A 455 -23.74 28.12 7.35
C ALA A 455 -22.24 28.02 7.66
N LEU A 456 -21.42 27.75 6.64
CA LEU A 456 -19.96 27.71 6.73
C LEU A 456 -19.36 29.01 6.18
N HIS A 457 -18.54 29.66 7.01
CA HIS A 457 -17.68 30.75 6.59
C HIS A 457 -16.22 30.36 6.84
N VAL A 458 -15.39 30.48 5.81
CA VAL A 458 -13.95 30.20 5.88
C VAL A 458 -13.21 31.53 5.87
N ASN A 459 -11.98 31.59 6.38
CA ASN A 459 -11.19 32.81 6.20
C ASN A 459 -10.89 33.05 4.72
N SER A 460 -10.91 34.31 4.32
CA SER A 460 -10.39 34.77 3.03
C SER A 460 -8.94 35.25 3.20
N GLU A 461 -8.02 34.35 3.58
CA GLU A 461 -6.60 34.69 3.73
C GLU A 461 -5.73 34.03 2.65
N LYS A 462 -4.44 34.42 2.62
CA LYS A 462 -3.45 33.90 1.67
C LYS A 462 -3.25 32.38 1.79
N PHE A 463 -3.40 31.84 3.00
CA PHE A 463 -3.23 30.42 3.26
C PHE A 463 -4.27 29.56 2.53
N GLU A 464 -5.54 29.96 2.53
CA GLU A 464 -6.61 29.28 1.81
C GLU A 464 -6.39 29.35 0.30
N LYS A 465 -5.92 30.50 -0.21
CA LYS A 465 -5.58 30.65 -1.63
C LYS A 465 -4.45 29.72 -2.06
N ALA A 466 -3.38 29.65 -1.25
CA ALA A 466 -2.26 28.75 -1.52
C ALA A 466 -2.69 27.28 -1.40
N SER A 467 -3.51 26.95 -0.42
CA SER A 467 -4.01 25.58 -0.22
C SER A 467 -4.91 25.13 -1.35
N PHE A 468 -5.74 26.02 -1.91
CA PHE A 468 -6.47 25.76 -3.16
C PHE A 468 -5.51 25.35 -4.28
N LEU A 469 -4.43 26.12 -4.51
CA LEU A 469 -3.44 25.78 -5.54
C LEU A 469 -2.74 24.45 -5.26
N ILE A 470 -2.34 24.21 -4.01
CA ILE A 470 -1.69 22.95 -3.62
C ILE A 470 -2.62 21.79 -3.91
N ILE A 471 -3.91 21.86 -3.54
CA ILE A 471 -4.88 20.79 -3.81
C ILE A 471 -5.03 20.55 -5.30
N ILE A 472 -5.17 21.59 -6.13
CA ILE A 472 -5.29 21.42 -7.58
C ILE A 472 -4.04 20.74 -8.16
N LEU A 473 -2.84 21.24 -7.84
CA LEU A 473 -1.60 20.71 -8.37
C LEU A 473 -1.33 19.27 -7.90
N SER A 474 -1.55 18.98 -6.61
CA SER A 474 -1.40 17.62 -6.08
C SER A 474 -2.45 16.66 -6.65
N SER A 475 -3.69 17.11 -6.88
CA SER A 475 -4.71 16.28 -7.54
C SER A 475 -4.36 15.94 -8.99
N ILE A 476 -3.77 16.89 -9.73
CA ILE A 476 -3.26 16.63 -11.09
C ILE A 476 -2.11 15.61 -11.02
N ALA A 477 -1.18 15.76 -10.08
CA ALA A 477 -0.07 14.82 -9.93
C ALA A 477 -0.56 13.40 -9.59
N ILE A 478 -1.55 13.29 -8.69
CA ILE A 478 -2.22 12.03 -8.36
C ILE A 478 -2.87 11.43 -9.61
N PHE A 479 -3.61 12.21 -10.40
CA PHE A 479 -4.25 11.71 -11.62
C PHE A 479 -3.23 11.18 -12.64
N ILE A 480 -2.10 11.87 -12.81
CA ILE A 480 -1.02 11.43 -13.72
C ILE A 480 -0.41 10.10 -13.22
N ASN A 481 -0.16 9.98 -11.92
CA ASN A 481 0.47 8.80 -11.34
C ASN A 481 -0.46 7.58 -11.26
N GLU A 482 -1.77 7.79 -11.11
CA GLU A 482 -2.75 6.73 -10.85
C GLU A 482 -3.63 6.37 -12.03
N THR A 483 -3.59 7.20 -13.08
CA THR A 483 -4.42 7.13 -14.27
C THR A 483 -5.93 7.20 -13.97
N TYR A 484 -6.75 7.20 -15.02
CA TYR A 484 -8.21 7.20 -14.89
C TYR A 484 -8.76 5.84 -14.45
N LEU A 485 -7.95 4.77 -14.48
CA LEU A 485 -8.38 3.41 -14.15
C LEU A 485 -8.55 3.22 -12.63
N ASN A 486 -7.84 4.00 -11.81
CA ASN A 486 -7.96 3.90 -10.36
C ASN A 486 -9.20 4.63 -9.82
N ILE A 487 -10.29 3.88 -9.60
CA ILE A 487 -11.55 4.45 -9.09
C ILE A 487 -11.41 5.13 -7.72
N PHE A 488 -10.55 4.62 -6.83
CA PHE A 488 -10.33 5.21 -5.51
C PHE A 488 -9.61 6.55 -5.63
N SER A 489 -8.63 6.64 -6.52
CA SER A 489 -7.95 7.90 -6.87
C SER A 489 -8.93 8.92 -7.44
N ASN A 490 -9.78 8.52 -8.38
CA ASN A 490 -10.77 9.41 -8.99
C ASN A 490 -11.75 9.97 -7.95
N ILE A 491 -12.27 9.13 -7.06
CA ILE A 491 -13.15 9.57 -5.97
C ILE A 491 -12.40 10.52 -5.02
N TRP A 492 -11.15 10.19 -4.67
CA TRP A 492 -10.30 11.05 -3.83
C TRP A 492 -10.09 12.43 -4.47
N ILE A 493 -9.82 12.50 -5.77
CA ILE A 493 -9.69 13.75 -6.51
C ILE A 493 -11.00 14.55 -6.45
N LEU A 494 -12.15 13.92 -6.66
CA LEU A 494 -13.45 14.60 -6.57
C LEU A 494 -13.71 15.19 -5.17
N ILE A 495 -13.39 14.44 -4.12
CA ILE A 495 -13.45 14.91 -2.73
C ILE A 495 -12.54 16.14 -2.56
N SER A 496 -11.28 16.03 -2.97
CA SER A 496 -10.29 17.11 -2.91
C SER A 496 -10.75 18.37 -3.66
N LEU A 497 -11.35 18.21 -4.85
CA LEU A 497 -11.92 19.31 -5.63
C LEU A 497 -13.11 19.98 -4.94
N GLY A 498 -13.89 19.23 -4.16
CA GLY A 498 -14.95 19.78 -3.30
C GLY A 498 -14.42 20.77 -2.27
N PHE A 499 -13.30 20.45 -1.60
CA PHE A 499 -12.62 21.37 -0.70
C PHE A 499 -11.99 22.53 -1.46
N ALA A 500 -11.33 22.27 -2.59
CA ALA A 500 -10.72 23.30 -3.43
C ALA A 500 -11.75 24.33 -3.91
N PHE A 501 -12.97 23.90 -4.24
CA PHE A 501 -14.08 24.78 -4.63
C PHE A 501 -14.44 25.77 -3.52
N ILE A 502 -14.61 25.29 -2.28
CA ILE A 502 -14.92 26.14 -1.13
C ILE A 502 -13.78 27.16 -0.91
N LEU A 503 -12.53 26.70 -0.89
CA LEU A 503 -11.36 27.55 -0.69
C LEU A 503 -11.22 28.60 -1.79
N TYR A 504 -11.44 28.24 -3.06
CA TYR A 504 -11.38 29.16 -4.19
C TYR A 504 -12.43 30.27 -4.08
N LYS A 505 -13.66 29.92 -3.73
CA LYS A 505 -14.76 30.87 -3.60
C LYS A 505 -14.50 31.88 -2.48
N GLU A 506 -14.05 31.39 -1.33
CA GLU A 506 -13.80 32.23 -0.15
C GLU A 506 -12.54 33.11 -0.34
N SER A 507 -11.49 32.59 -0.98
CA SER A 507 -10.24 33.34 -1.22
C SER A 507 -10.20 34.09 -2.57
N LYS A 508 -11.37 34.34 -3.20
CA LYS A 508 -11.42 34.97 -4.54
C LYS A 508 -10.77 36.35 -4.58
N GLN A 509 -10.84 37.09 -3.48
CA GLN A 509 -10.29 38.45 -3.36
C GLN A 509 -8.77 38.50 -3.23
N VAL A 510 -8.13 37.41 -2.79
CA VAL A 510 -6.67 37.34 -2.65
C VAL A 510 -6.03 37.14 -4.03
N SER A 511 -5.11 38.03 -4.40
CA SER A 511 -4.40 37.96 -5.67
C SER A 511 -3.32 36.88 -5.65
N PHE A 512 -3.09 36.20 -6.78
CA PHE A 512 -1.99 35.24 -6.90
C PHE A 512 -0.60 35.91 -6.75
N LEU A 513 -0.50 37.21 -7.03
CA LEU A 513 0.75 37.95 -6.87
C LEU A 513 1.19 38.04 -5.39
N GLU A 514 0.24 37.96 -4.45
CA GLU A 514 0.52 37.92 -3.01
C GLU A 514 1.20 36.62 -2.58
N LEU A 515 1.14 35.58 -3.41
CA LEU A 515 1.78 34.29 -3.17
C LEU A 515 3.18 34.17 -3.77
N LYS A 516 3.72 35.23 -4.39
CA LYS A 516 4.98 35.18 -5.16
C LYS A 516 6.16 34.56 -4.41
N ASN A 517 6.34 34.90 -3.12
CA ASN A 517 7.45 34.39 -2.32
C ASN A 517 7.26 32.89 -2.04
N PHE A 518 6.06 32.49 -1.62
CA PHE A 518 5.72 31.09 -1.43
C PHE A 518 5.97 30.28 -2.71
N ILE A 519 5.49 30.76 -3.86
CA ILE A 519 5.66 30.10 -5.16
C ILE A 519 7.15 30.00 -5.51
N PHE A 520 7.90 31.10 -5.39
CA PHE A 520 9.33 31.13 -5.73
C PHE A 520 10.15 30.13 -4.91
N TYR A 521 10.04 30.15 -3.57
CA TYR A 521 10.82 29.24 -2.71
C TYR A 521 10.40 27.78 -2.87
N THR A 522 9.11 27.53 -3.13
CA THR A 522 8.61 26.18 -3.42
C THR A 522 9.19 25.65 -4.74
N LEU A 523 9.13 26.44 -5.82
CA LEU A 523 9.71 26.06 -7.12
C LEU A 523 11.22 25.87 -7.05
N LEU A 524 11.93 26.75 -6.34
CA LEU A 524 13.36 26.64 -6.12
C LEU A 524 13.72 25.31 -5.43
N SER A 525 12.96 24.92 -4.40
CA SER A 525 13.12 23.62 -3.74
C SER A 525 12.86 22.46 -4.71
N ILE A 526 11.76 22.54 -5.48
CA ILE A 526 11.43 21.51 -6.48
C ILE A 526 12.58 21.30 -7.45
N VAL A 527 13.13 22.36 -8.02
CA VAL A 527 14.22 22.28 -9.00
C VAL A 527 15.46 21.65 -8.37
N ILE A 528 15.91 22.16 -7.22
CA ILE A 528 17.16 21.69 -6.59
C ILE A 528 17.06 20.23 -6.16
N PHE A 529 16.01 19.85 -5.42
CA PHE A 529 15.89 18.48 -4.92
C PHE A 529 15.56 17.49 -6.04
N SER A 530 14.85 17.90 -7.09
CA SER A 530 14.64 17.04 -8.26
C SER A 530 15.95 16.80 -9.02
N LEU A 531 16.78 17.83 -9.20
CA LEU A 531 18.11 17.66 -9.79
C LEU A 531 18.96 16.67 -8.99
N ILE A 532 19.01 16.81 -7.67
CA ILE A 532 19.74 15.85 -6.81
C ILE A 532 19.18 14.43 -6.97
N LYS A 533 17.85 14.27 -6.92
CA LYS A 533 17.19 12.97 -7.02
C LYS A 533 17.44 12.29 -8.36
N TYR A 534 17.30 13.00 -9.47
CA TYR A 534 17.42 12.41 -10.80
C TYR A 534 18.88 12.29 -11.27
N ALA A 535 19.74 13.26 -10.95
CA ALA A 535 21.14 13.23 -11.39
C ALA A 535 22.00 12.27 -10.55
N ILE A 536 21.69 12.07 -9.26
CA ILE A 536 22.51 11.25 -8.35
C ILE A 536 21.81 9.95 -7.98
N LEU A 537 20.59 10.01 -7.43
CA LEU A 537 19.94 8.80 -6.88
C LEU A 537 19.38 7.88 -7.96
N ARG A 538 18.79 8.43 -9.02
CA ARG A 538 18.11 7.67 -10.11
C ARG A 538 18.90 7.56 -11.41
N ASN A 539 20.15 8.00 -11.45
CA ASN A 539 20.96 7.93 -12.66
C ASN A 539 21.45 6.48 -12.89
N ALA A 540 20.98 5.85 -13.96
CA ALA A 540 21.29 4.44 -14.27
C ALA A 540 22.79 4.19 -14.49
N ASN A 541 23.49 5.11 -15.16
CA ASN A 541 24.93 4.98 -15.40
C ASN A 541 25.70 5.02 -14.06
N LEU A 542 25.35 5.98 -13.20
CA LEU A 542 25.99 6.09 -11.89
C LEU A 542 25.70 4.87 -11.01
N ILE A 543 24.47 4.33 -11.06
CA ILE A 543 24.12 3.09 -10.34
C ILE A 543 25.00 1.93 -10.81
N SER A 544 25.18 1.78 -12.13
CA SER A 544 26.01 0.73 -12.71
C SER A 544 27.49 0.90 -12.33
N GLU A 545 28.02 2.12 -12.41
CA GLU A 545 29.41 2.42 -12.05
C GLU A 545 29.69 2.11 -10.58
N CYS A 546 28.82 2.56 -9.67
CA CYS A 546 28.97 2.29 -8.24
C CYS A 546 28.84 0.81 -7.86
N GLY A 547 28.17 0.00 -8.68
CA GLY A 547 28.14 -1.47 -8.52
C GLY A 547 29.46 -2.14 -8.89
N SER A 548 30.29 -1.49 -9.70
CA SER A 548 31.56 -2.01 -10.19
C SER A 548 32.78 -1.50 -9.40
N ASP A 549 32.80 -0.21 -9.03
CA ASP A 549 33.85 0.41 -8.21
C ASP A 549 33.23 1.36 -7.17
N SER A 550 33.27 0.95 -5.90
CA SER A 550 32.63 1.67 -4.81
C SER A 550 33.45 2.86 -4.28
N LYS A 551 34.66 3.13 -4.81
CA LYS A 551 35.58 4.14 -4.25
C LYS A 551 35.39 5.56 -4.80
N MET A 552 34.53 5.75 -5.81
CA MET A 552 34.27 7.07 -6.38
C MET A 552 33.49 7.97 -5.40
N LEU A 553 33.87 9.25 -5.29
CA LEU A 553 33.21 10.22 -4.40
C LEU A 553 31.70 10.32 -4.64
N LEU A 554 31.26 10.28 -5.90
CA LEU A 554 29.84 10.32 -6.26
C LEU A 554 29.07 9.09 -5.74
N CYS A 555 29.73 7.94 -5.64
CA CYS A 555 29.14 6.73 -5.04
C CYS A 555 28.97 6.88 -3.53
N THR A 556 29.96 7.42 -2.83
CA THR A 556 29.84 7.74 -1.40
C THR A 556 28.70 8.75 -1.14
N ILE A 557 28.60 9.80 -1.96
CA ILE A 557 27.50 10.78 -1.85
C ILE A 557 26.15 10.12 -2.07
N ARG A 558 26.03 9.29 -3.11
CA ARG A 558 24.79 8.55 -3.42
C ARG A 558 24.39 7.64 -2.26
N GLU A 559 25.34 6.90 -1.70
CA GLU A 559 25.11 6.02 -0.55
C GLU A 559 24.66 6.81 0.68
N GLN A 560 25.33 7.92 1.01
CA GLN A 560 24.93 8.79 2.12
C GLN A 560 23.54 9.39 1.91
N LEU A 561 23.20 9.84 0.70
CA LEU A 561 21.87 10.33 0.39
C LEU A 561 20.81 9.23 0.54
N GLY A 562 21.11 8.01 0.08
CA GLY A 562 20.25 6.83 0.28
C GLY A 562 20.03 6.53 1.76
N ALA A 563 21.09 6.57 2.56
CA ALA A 563 21.01 6.39 4.01
C ALA A 563 20.18 7.51 4.67
N MET A 564 20.36 8.77 4.27
CA MET A 564 19.57 9.90 4.77
C MET A 564 18.09 9.76 4.47
N ILE A 565 17.72 9.22 3.31
CA ILE A 565 16.32 8.88 2.99
C ILE A 565 15.84 7.76 3.91
N HIS A 566 16.58 6.66 3.98
CA HIS A 566 16.24 5.48 4.79
C HIS A 566 16.00 5.83 6.27
N PHE A 567 16.87 6.66 6.86
CA PHE A 567 16.77 7.10 8.26
C PHE A 567 15.90 8.35 8.47
N ASN A 568 15.10 8.75 7.47
CA ASN A 568 14.19 9.90 7.54
C ASN A 568 14.84 11.26 7.85
N PHE A 569 16.14 11.44 7.57
CA PHE A 569 16.90 12.63 7.95
C PHE A 569 16.32 13.92 7.36
N PHE A 570 15.92 13.92 6.08
CA PHE A 570 15.28 15.09 5.46
C PHE A 570 13.98 15.51 6.17
N GLY A 571 13.20 14.53 6.66
CA GLY A 571 11.98 14.80 7.39
C GLY A 571 12.25 15.43 8.76
N ILE A 572 13.29 14.94 9.45
CA ILE A 572 13.73 15.48 10.75
C ILE A 572 14.28 16.90 10.59
N ALA A 573 15.12 17.16 9.58
CA ALA A 573 15.66 18.49 9.31
C ALA A 573 14.54 19.50 8.98
N ALA A 574 13.56 19.10 8.15
CA ALA A 574 12.38 19.90 7.88
C ALA A 574 11.57 20.21 9.16
N LEU A 575 11.37 19.21 10.02
CA LEU A 575 10.64 19.38 11.27
C LEU A 575 11.34 20.38 12.20
N LEU A 576 12.65 20.23 12.42
CA LEU A 576 13.44 21.10 13.29
C LEU A 576 13.47 22.55 12.76
N SER A 577 13.65 22.74 11.46
CA SER A 577 13.60 24.07 10.84
C SER A 577 12.22 24.73 10.97
N THR A 578 11.14 23.96 10.88
CA THR A 578 9.78 24.48 11.05
C THR A 578 9.48 24.85 12.50
N ILE A 579 9.92 24.04 13.47
CA ILE A 579 9.86 24.38 14.90
C ILE A 579 10.65 25.67 15.17
N THR A 580 11.84 25.78 14.58
CA THR A 580 12.67 26.98 14.71
C THR A 580 11.99 28.21 14.09
N ALA A 581 11.32 28.06 12.94
CA ALA A 581 10.53 29.12 12.33
C ALA A 581 9.35 29.57 13.22
N LEU A 582 8.66 28.61 13.85
CA LEU A 582 7.58 28.90 14.82
C LEU A 582 8.07 29.72 16.02
N ILE A 583 9.25 29.39 16.55
CA ILE A 583 9.82 30.06 17.73
C ILE A 583 10.38 31.44 17.37
N LEU A 584 11.20 31.52 16.31
CA LEU A 584 11.91 32.74 15.96
C LEU A 584 11.04 33.75 15.22
N ASN A 585 9.97 33.31 14.53
CA ASN A 585 9.03 34.15 13.78
C ASN A 585 9.75 35.10 12.80
N ARG A 586 10.78 34.60 12.12
CA ARG A 586 11.62 35.33 11.17
C ARG A 586 11.40 34.83 9.76
N GLN A 587 11.19 35.77 8.84
CA GLN A 587 10.89 35.51 7.44
C GLN A 587 11.91 34.59 6.74
N LEU A 588 13.20 34.81 6.95
CA LEU A 588 14.23 33.95 6.37
C LEU A 588 14.11 32.49 6.84
N VAL A 589 13.82 32.29 8.13
CA VAL A 589 13.71 30.95 8.74
C VAL A 589 12.46 30.24 8.23
N SER A 590 11.34 30.96 8.09
CA SER A 590 10.10 30.43 7.50
C SER A 590 10.29 29.99 6.04
N HIS A 591 11.06 30.72 5.24
CA HIS A 591 11.39 30.30 3.87
C HIS A 591 12.34 29.08 3.83
N ILE A 592 13.31 28.99 4.75
CA ILE A 592 14.18 27.81 4.88
C ILE A 592 13.36 26.58 5.26
N ALA A 593 12.42 26.71 6.20
CA ALA A 593 11.51 25.64 6.58
C ALA A 593 10.65 25.15 5.39
N LEU A 594 10.12 26.08 4.58
CA LEU A 594 9.40 25.74 3.35
C LEU A 594 10.29 25.02 2.33
N PHE A 595 11.52 25.49 2.15
CA PHE A 595 12.48 24.88 1.22
C PHE A 595 12.83 23.44 1.64
N LEU A 596 13.14 23.22 2.91
CA LEU A 596 13.52 21.90 3.44
C LEU A 596 12.33 20.94 3.49
N SER A 597 11.13 21.41 3.86
CA SER A 597 9.93 20.57 3.90
C SER A 597 9.50 20.09 2.51
N MET A 598 9.59 20.95 1.49
CA MET A 598 9.37 20.53 0.10
C MET A 598 10.45 19.56 -0.38
N GLY A 599 11.71 19.76 0.03
CA GLY A 599 12.79 18.81 -0.24
C GLY A 599 12.55 17.44 0.38
N ALA A 600 12.03 17.38 1.61
CA ALA A 600 11.66 16.14 2.28
C ALA A 600 10.56 15.37 1.54
N LEU A 601 9.56 16.06 0.98
CA LEU A 601 8.54 15.46 0.13
C LEU A 601 9.16 14.82 -1.13
N ILE A 602 10.03 15.54 -1.83
CA ILE A 602 10.68 15.07 -3.06
C ILE A 602 11.59 13.87 -2.78
N MET A 603 12.27 13.86 -1.64
CA MET A 603 13.12 12.78 -1.17
C MET A 603 12.36 11.61 -0.51
N LEU A 604 11.04 11.52 -0.72
CA LEU A 604 10.17 10.42 -0.26
C LEU A 604 10.03 10.27 1.27
N ASN A 605 10.42 11.27 2.06
CA ASN A 605 10.14 11.33 3.50
C ASN A 605 8.76 11.97 3.75
N SER A 606 7.76 11.48 3.02
CA SER A 606 6.46 12.14 2.80
C SER A 606 5.56 12.18 4.04
N TYR A 607 5.68 11.20 4.94
CA TYR A 607 4.85 11.14 6.16
C TYR A 607 5.08 12.38 7.01
N VAL A 608 6.32 12.65 7.47
CA VAL A 608 6.63 13.87 8.23
C VAL A 608 6.65 15.09 7.30
N GLY A 609 7.15 14.93 6.07
CA GLY A 609 7.28 16.02 5.10
C GLY A 609 5.97 16.74 4.82
N SER A 610 4.86 16.02 4.69
CA SER A 610 3.54 16.61 4.41
C SER A 610 3.02 17.49 5.55
N PHE A 611 3.05 17.04 6.80
CA PHE A 611 2.66 17.88 7.96
C PHE A 611 3.50 19.15 8.04
N VAL A 612 4.81 18.99 7.92
CA VAL A 612 5.78 20.06 8.09
C VAL A 612 5.72 21.05 6.92
N PHE A 613 5.45 20.57 5.70
CA PHE A 613 5.22 21.41 4.53
C PHE A 613 4.01 22.30 4.73
N ILE A 614 2.85 21.74 5.14
CA ILE A 614 1.64 22.54 5.37
C ILE A 614 1.85 23.56 6.50
N ALA A 615 2.54 23.19 7.58
CA ALA A 615 2.91 24.13 8.64
C ALA A 615 3.84 25.24 8.13
N SER A 616 4.83 24.92 7.30
CA SER A 616 5.75 25.90 6.70
C SER A 616 5.04 26.86 5.75
N VAL A 617 4.10 26.36 4.94
CA VAL A 617 3.23 27.20 4.08
C VAL A 617 2.45 28.20 4.92
N TYR A 618 1.83 27.74 6.02
CA TYR A 618 1.12 28.64 6.92
C TYR A 618 2.03 29.74 7.50
N LEU A 619 3.25 29.41 7.93
CA LEU A 619 4.19 30.38 8.50
C LEU A 619 4.62 31.45 7.51
N VAL A 620 5.01 31.04 6.30
CA VAL A 620 5.42 31.96 5.23
C VAL A 620 4.29 32.92 4.87
N LEU A 621 3.05 32.44 4.83
CA LEU A 621 1.89 33.25 4.44
C LEU A 621 1.37 34.13 5.59
N LYS A 622 1.48 33.68 6.84
CA LYS A 622 1.10 34.47 8.03
C LYS A 622 1.98 35.70 8.22
N GLU A 623 3.30 35.58 8.07
CA GLU A 623 4.22 36.70 8.28
C GLU A 623 4.02 37.83 7.25
N SER A 624 3.54 37.50 6.06
CA SER A 624 3.25 38.50 5.02
C SER A 624 2.10 39.45 5.37
N ASN A 625 1.29 39.14 6.39
CA ASN A 625 0.20 40.01 6.87
C ASN A 625 0.67 41.05 7.90
N LYS A 626 1.82 40.85 8.56
CA LYS A 626 2.38 41.80 9.55
C LYS A 626 3.11 42.99 8.94
N LYS A 627 3.42 42.97 7.63
CA LYS A 627 4.05 44.09 6.92
C LYS A 627 3.03 45.04 6.25
N ALA A 628 1.74 44.75 6.36
CA ALA A 628 0.64 45.52 5.75
C ALA A 628 -0.27 46.21 6.79
N ALA A 629 0.06 46.08 8.07
CA ALA A 629 -0.49 46.85 9.19
C ALA A 629 0.68 47.58 9.85
#